data_AF-A0A2N1MFZ1-F1
#
_entry.id   AF-A0A2N1MFZ1-F1
#
_cell.length_a   1.000
_cell.length_b   1.000
_cell.length_c   1.000
_cell.angle_alpha   90.00
_cell.angle_beta   90.00
_cell.angle_gamma   90.00
#
_symmetry.space_group_name_H-M   'P 1'
#
loop_
_entity.id
_entity.type
_entity.pdbx_description
1 polymer ?
#
loop_
_entity_poly.entity_id
_entity_poly.type
_entity_poly.pdbx_seq_one_letter_code
_entity_poly.pdbx_strand_id
1 'polypeptide(L)'
;MQNIMQLESSYHTNKRKRKASEAFDDDFDYLYGIVTTAIDWYFIMYTPERIYCTKADYHIDLTEDILDDDAKLRQGVKEIMGVIVGLLKDRVEVDDAPDSKRARTKKYIKE
;
A
#
# COMPACT_ATOMS: atom_id res chain seq x y z
N MET A 1 4.34 -13.53 -12.71
CA MET A 1 5.13 -14.27 -11.70
C MET A 1 6.30 -13.45 -11.15
N GLN A 2 7.09 -12.76 -11.99
CA GLN A 2 8.27 -12.00 -11.54
C GLN A 2 7.98 -11.01 -10.39
N ASN A 3 6.92 -10.20 -10.49
CA ASN A 3 6.58 -9.22 -9.45
C ASN A 3 6.19 -9.85 -8.10
N ILE A 4 5.56 -11.04 -8.13
CA ILE A 4 5.16 -11.77 -6.91
C ILE A 4 6.40 -12.33 -6.21
N MET A 5 7.33 -12.92 -6.97
CA MET A 5 8.58 -13.44 -6.43
C MET A 5 9.45 -12.34 -5.82
N GLN A 6 9.47 -11.16 -6.45
CA GLN A 6 10.14 -9.98 -5.89
C GLN A 6 9.48 -9.54 -4.58
N LEU A 7 8.15 -9.47 -4.53
CA LEU A 7 7.41 -9.10 -3.34
C LEU A 7 7.67 -10.04 -2.15
N GLU A 8 7.63 -11.35 -2.38
CA GLU A 8 7.94 -12.38 -1.38
C GLU A 8 9.39 -12.28 -0.89
N SER A 9 10.33 -12.10 -1.81
CA SER A 9 11.75 -11.88 -1.47
C SER A 9 11.95 -10.62 -0.64
N SER A 10 11.24 -9.54 -0.96
CA SER A 10 11.23 -8.29 -0.21
C SER A 10 10.64 -8.46 1.19
N TYR A 11 9.57 -9.24 1.36
CA TYR A 11 9.00 -9.56 2.68
C TYR A 11 10.05 -10.21 3.58
N HIS A 12 10.70 -11.28 3.11
CA HIS A 12 11.74 -11.96 3.88
C HIS A 12 12.98 -11.08 4.13
N THR A 13 13.41 -10.31 3.13
CA THR A 13 14.54 -9.38 3.27
C THR A 13 14.24 -8.31 4.31
N ASN A 14 13.05 -7.71 4.26
CA ASN A 14 12.60 -6.73 5.24
C ASN A 14 12.56 -7.35 6.63
N LYS A 15 11.97 -8.55 6.79
CA LYS A 15 11.95 -9.30 8.06
C LYS A 15 13.35 -9.56 8.63
N ARG A 16 14.34 -9.85 7.78
CA ARG A 16 15.75 -10.05 8.19
C ARG A 16 16.49 -8.75 8.52
N LYS A 17 16.17 -7.64 7.84
CA LYS A 17 16.78 -6.32 8.03
C LYS A 17 16.18 -5.54 9.21
N ARG A 18 15.18 -6.10 9.91
CA ARG A 18 14.55 -5.47 11.08
C ARG A 18 15.55 -5.38 12.24
N LYS A 19 16.32 -4.29 12.28
CA LYS A 19 17.07 -3.83 13.46
C LYS A 19 16.25 -2.85 14.32
N ALA A 20 14.92 -2.81 14.14
CA ALA A 20 14.02 -1.84 14.77
C ALA A 20 12.96 -2.52 15.65
N SER A 21 13.29 -3.66 16.27
CA SER A 21 12.46 -4.25 17.33
C SER A 21 12.32 -3.36 18.57
N GLU A 22 12.95 -2.18 18.59
CA GLU A 22 12.79 -1.17 19.64
C GLU A 22 11.81 -0.04 19.27
N ALA A 23 11.49 0.17 17.98
CA ALA A 23 10.68 1.32 17.57
C ALA A 23 9.20 0.98 17.28
N PHE A 24 8.91 -0.26 16.89
CA PHE A 24 7.56 -0.74 16.60
C PHE A 24 7.50 -2.22 17.01
N ASP A 25 6.59 -2.56 17.93
CA ASP A 25 6.38 -3.95 18.37
C ASP A 25 5.84 -4.76 17.17
N ASP A 26 6.60 -5.78 16.77
CA ASP A 26 6.70 -6.19 15.36
C ASP A 26 5.98 -7.52 15.07
N ASP A 27 4.75 -7.64 15.55
CA ASP A 27 3.82 -8.73 15.21
C ASP A 27 3.15 -8.55 13.82
N PHE A 28 3.70 -7.69 12.96
CA PHE A 28 3.10 -7.40 11.66
C PHE A 28 3.53 -8.42 10.58
N ASP A 29 2.62 -9.37 10.31
CA ASP A 29 2.73 -10.39 9.25
C ASP A 29 2.30 -9.88 7.85
N TYR A 30 2.33 -8.56 7.61
CA TYR A 30 1.94 -7.99 6.32
C TYR A 30 2.82 -6.83 5.83
N LEU A 31 2.78 -6.60 4.52
CA LEU A 31 3.47 -5.53 3.79
C LEU A 31 2.47 -4.75 2.95
N TYR A 32 2.44 -3.42 3.08
CA TYR A 32 1.80 -2.57 2.08
C TYR A 32 2.72 -2.38 0.87
N GLY A 33 2.13 -2.40 -0.32
CA GLY A 33 2.83 -2.17 -1.58
C GLY A 33 2.01 -1.29 -2.52
N ILE A 34 2.70 -0.76 -3.52
CA ILE A 34 2.10 0.03 -4.60
C ILE A 34 2.53 -0.62 -5.91
N VAL A 35 1.57 -0.87 -6.79
CA VAL A 35 1.79 -1.35 -8.15
C VAL A 35 1.20 -0.29 -9.08
N THR A 36 1.95 0.15 -10.08
CA THR A 36 1.49 1.18 -11.00
C THR A 36 1.94 0.91 -12.43
N THR A 37 1.10 1.28 -13.40
CA THR A 37 1.41 1.36 -14.83
C THR A 37 1.84 2.77 -15.25
N ALA A 38 2.22 3.61 -14.28
CA ALA A 38 2.34 5.07 -14.34
C ALA A 38 0.98 5.81 -14.35
N ILE A 39 0.01 5.27 -15.08
CA ILE A 39 -1.32 5.85 -15.23
C ILE A 39 -2.28 5.26 -14.18
N ASP A 40 -2.34 3.93 -14.07
CA ASP A 40 -3.15 3.24 -13.08
C ASP A 40 -2.34 2.94 -11.83
N TRP A 41 -2.97 3.06 -10.67
CA TRP A 41 -2.37 2.86 -9.36
C TRP A 41 -3.19 1.88 -8.53
N TYR A 42 -2.51 0.84 -8.07
CA TYR A 42 -3.08 -0.21 -7.24
C TYR A 42 -2.33 -0.25 -5.92
N PHE A 43 -3.06 -0.16 -4.81
CA PHE A 43 -2.50 -0.36 -3.49
C PHE A 43 -2.76 -1.79 -3.06
N ILE A 44 -1.70 -2.46 -2.62
CA ILE A 44 -1.76 -3.86 -2.22
C ILE A 44 -1.39 -4.02 -0.75
N MET A 45 -1.95 -5.05 -0.14
CA MET A 45 -1.47 -5.59 1.13
C MET A 45 -1.10 -7.05 0.92
N TYR A 46 0.13 -7.41 1.22
CA TYR A 46 0.66 -8.75 1.13
C TYR A 46 0.74 -9.38 2.52
N THR A 47 0.19 -10.57 2.69
CA THR A 47 0.55 -11.51 3.76
C THR A 47 1.17 -12.75 3.12
N PRO A 48 1.91 -13.59 3.87
CA PRO A 48 2.38 -14.88 3.35
C PRO A 48 1.27 -15.78 2.77
N GLU A 49 0.02 -15.58 3.21
CA GLU A 49 -1.13 -16.36 2.77
C GLU A 49 -1.84 -15.77 1.55
N ARG A 50 -1.93 -14.43 1.45
CA ARG A 50 -2.81 -13.76 0.48
C ARG A 50 -2.31 -12.39 0.06
N ILE A 51 -2.63 -12.02 -1.18
CA ILE A 51 -2.46 -10.67 -1.71
C ILE A 51 -3.84 -10.03 -1.81
N TYR A 52 -3.96 -8.87 -1.21
CA TYR A 52 -5.15 -8.04 -1.20
C TYR A 52 -4.88 -6.80 -2.06
N CYS A 53 -5.82 -6.37 -2.90
CA CYS A 53 -5.70 -5.20 -3.78
C CYS A 53 -6.88 -4.23 -3.60
N THR A 54 -6.65 -2.94 -3.70
CA THR A 54 -7.72 -1.93 -3.71
C THR A 54 -8.70 -2.15 -4.86
N LYS A 55 -10.00 -1.99 -4.57
CA LYS A 55 -11.08 -2.07 -5.58
C LYS A 55 -11.30 -0.77 -6.36
N ALA A 56 -10.76 0.35 -5.89
CA ALA A 56 -10.90 1.63 -6.54
C ALA A 56 -9.87 1.78 -7.66
N ASP A 57 -10.31 2.30 -8.79
CA ASP A 57 -9.46 2.67 -9.91
C ASP A 57 -8.85 4.05 -9.62
N TYR A 58 -7.63 4.07 -9.09
CA TYR A 58 -6.85 5.30 -9.00
C TYR A 58 -6.15 5.50 -10.34
N HIS A 59 -6.57 6.52 -11.07
CA HIS A 59 -6.11 6.78 -12.42
C HIS A 59 -5.64 8.22 -12.55
N ILE A 60 -4.42 8.39 -13.06
CA ILE A 60 -3.85 9.69 -13.42
C ILE A 60 -3.57 9.66 -14.91
N ASP A 61 -4.42 10.32 -15.68
CA ASP A 61 -4.15 10.59 -17.08
C ASP A 61 -2.84 11.40 -17.18
N LEU A 62 -1.98 10.99 -18.11
CA LEU A 62 -0.74 11.68 -18.46
C LEU A 62 -0.81 12.07 -19.94
N THR A 63 -1.64 13.07 -20.23
CA THR A 63 -1.87 13.62 -21.57
C THR A 63 -1.13 14.94 -21.77
N GLU A 64 -0.89 15.33 -23.03
CA GLU A 64 -0.10 16.54 -23.34
C GLU A 64 -0.75 17.83 -22.81
N ASP A 65 -2.08 17.89 -22.72
CA ASP A 65 -2.84 19.05 -22.23
C ASP A 65 -2.61 19.36 -20.74
N ILE A 66 -2.00 18.44 -19.98
CA ILE A 66 -1.62 18.66 -18.59
C ILE A 66 -0.51 19.73 -18.46
N LEU A 67 0.24 19.97 -19.53
CA LEU A 67 1.23 21.04 -19.57
C LEU A 67 0.57 22.43 -19.56
N ASP A 68 -0.67 22.52 -20.03
CA ASP A 68 -1.46 23.76 -20.09
C ASP A 68 -2.37 23.93 -18.86
N ASP A 69 -2.95 22.84 -18.35
CA ASP A 69 -3.75 22.82 -17.11
C ASP A 69 -3.49 21.55 -16.29
N ASP A 70 -2.77 21.70 -15.17
CA ASP A 70 -2.37 20.61 -14.30
C ASP A 70 -3.39 20.26 -13.20
N ALA A 71 -4.58 20.89 -13.20
CA ALA A 71 -5.56 20.73 -12.12
C ALA A 71 -5.97 19.27 -11.89
N LYS A 72 -6.20 18.52 -12.99
CA LYS A 72 -6.55 17.09 -12.92
C LYS A 72 -5.40 16.24 -12.40
N LEU A 73 -4.17 16.50 -12.86
CA LEU A 73 -2.97 15.83 -12.37
C LEU A 73 -2.80 16.06 -10.86
N ARG A 74 -2.87 17.31 -10.41
CA ARG A 74 -2.74 17.65 -9.00
C ARG A 74 -3.83 17.03 -8.14
N GLN A 75 -5.06 16.97 -8.64
CA GLN A 75 -6.17 16.31 -7.94
C GLN A 75 -5.92 14.80 -7.80
N GLY A 76 -5.53 14.12 -8.89
CA GLY A 76 -5.19 12.69 -8.85
C GLY A 76 -4.01 12.39 -7.93
N VAL A 77 -2.93 13.17 -8.01
CA VAL A 77 -1.77 13.04 -7.10
C VAL A 77 -2.18 13.24 -5.65
N LYS A 78 -3.03 14.23 -5.36
CA LYS A 78 -3.52 14.50 -4.01
C LYS A 78 -4.32 13.32 -3.44
N GLU A 79 -5.15 12.68 -4.27
CA GLU A 79 -5.92 11.49 -3.88
C GLU A 79 -4.99 10.31 -3.56
N ILE A 80 -4.03 10.00 -4.45
CA ILE A 80 -3.03 8.94 -4.24
C ILE A 80 -2.22 9.20 -2.96
N MET A 81 -1.72 10.42 -2.78
CA MET A 81 -0.97 10.79 -1.57
C MET A 81 -1.84 10.67 -0.31
N GLY A 82 -3.13 10.98 -0.39
CA GLY A 82 -4.08 10.76 0.70
C GLY A 82 -4.17 9.30 1.12
N VAL A 83 -4.22 8.37 0.15
CA VAL A 83 -4.19 6.93 0.43
C VAL A 83 -2.88 6.52 1.08
N ILE A 84 -1.72 6.95 0.55
CA ILE A 84 -0.40 6.63 1.10
C ILE A 84 -0.30 7.10 2.56
N VAL A 85 -0.69 8.35 2.83
CA VAL A 85 -0.71 8.90 4.19
C VAL A 85 -1.65 8.09 5.09
N GLY A 86 -2.81 7.68 4.58
CA GLY A 86 -3.74 6.80 5.29
C GLY A 86 -3.10 5.47 5.68
N LEU A 87 -2.38 4.81 4.77
CA LEU A 87 -1.68 3.55 5.03
C LEU A 87 -0.51 3.71 6.02
N LEU A 88 0.21 4.83 5.96
CA LEU A 88 1.29 5.13 6.90
C LEU A 88 0.75 5.42 8.30
N LYS A 89 -0.31 6.21 8.41
CA LYS A 89 -1.01 6.47 9.68
C LYS A 89 -1.61 5.20 10.26
N ASP A 90 -2.24 4.39 9.41
CA ASP A 90 -2.76 3.07 9.78
C ASP A 90 -1.67 2.31 10.51
N ARG A 91 -0.47 2.18 9.91
CA ARG A 91 0.67 1.48 10.48
C ARG A 91 1.22 2.06 11.80
N VAL A 92 1.15 3.37 12.00
CA VAL A 92 1.67 4.04 13.22
C VAL A 92 0.65 3.99 14.37
N GLU A 93 -0.64 4.05 14.07
CA GLU A 93 -1.73 4.16 15.05
C GLU A 93 -2.30 2.79 15.46
N VAL A 94 -1.70 1.67 15.05
CA VAL A 94 -2.29 0.34 15.30
C VAL A 94 -2.16 -0.07 16.77
N ASP A 95 -3.30 -0.39 17.41
CA ASP A 95 -3.35 -1.21 18.62
C ASP A 95 -2.84 -2.62 18.31
N ASP A 96 -1.83 -3.11 19.03
CA ASP A 96 -1.02 -4.24 18.59
C ASP A 96 -1.75 -5.59 18.50
N ALA A 97 -3.01 -5.66 18.95
CA ALA A 97 -3.84 -6.85 18.91
C ALA A 97 -4.08 -7.42 17.48
N PRO A 98 -3.81 -8.71 17.22
CA PRO A 98 -3.96 -9.34 15.89
C PRO A 98 -5.38 -9.31 15.29
N ASP A 99 -6.41 -9.41 16.12
CA ASP A 99 -7.81 -9.51 15.68
C ASP A 99 -8.39 -8.17 15.18
N SER A 100 -8.01 -7.06 15.83
CA SER A 100 -8.40 -5.72 15.40
C SER A 100 -7.79 -5.39 14.04
N LYS A 101 -6.56 -5.85 13.80
CA LYS A 101 -5.82 -5.74 12.53
C LYS A 101 -6.51 -6.48 11.39
N ARG A 102 -6.83 -7.77 11.58
CA ARG A 102 -7.48 -8.61 10.54
C ARG A 102 -8.88 -8.13 10.16
N ALA A 103 -9.64 -7.61 11.13
CA ALA A 103 -10.97 -7.03 10.89
C ALA A 103 -10.89 -5.71 10.09
N ARG A 104 -9.84 -4.91 10.28
CA ARG A 104 -9.64 -3.63 9.57
C ARG A 104 -9.24 -3.80 8.11
N THR A 105 -8.35 -4.74 7.79
CA THR A 105 -7.98 -4.96 6.38
C THR A 105 -9.19 -5.33 5.52
N LYS A 106 -10.12 -6.13 6.07
CA LYS A 106 -11.39 -6.47 5.39
C LYS A 106 -12.24 -5.25 5.00
N LYS A 107 -12.05 -4.10 5.67
CA LYS A 107 -12.76 -2.85 5.35
C LYS A 107 -12.23 -2.17 4.10
N TYR A 108 -10.92 -2.23 3.87
CA TYR A 108 -10.26 -1.58 2.74
C TYR A 108 -10.12 -2.50 1.53
N ILE A 109 -10.15 -3.81 1.77
CA ILE A 109 -9.90 -4.80 0.74
C ILE A 109 -10.91 -5.94 0.86
N LYS A 110 -11.85 -5.99 -0.09
CA LYS A 110 -12.75 -7.14 -0.24
C LYS A 110 -12.05 -8.21 -1.08
N GLU A 111 -12.28 -9.46 -0.72
CA GLU A 111 -11.99 -10.66 -1.52
C GLU A 111 -12.52 -10.53 -2.97
#